data_AF-A0A1S3I4U6-F1
#
_entry.id   AF-A0A1S3I4U6-F1
#
_cell.length_a   1.000
_cell.length_b   1.000
_cell.length_c   1.000
_cell.angle_alpha   90.00
_cell.angle_beta   90.00
_cell.angle_gamma   90.00
#
_symmetry.space_group_name_H-M   'P 1'
#
loop_
_entity.id
_entity.type
_entity.pdbx_description
1 polymer ?
#
loop_
_entity_poly.entity_id
_entity_poly.type
_entity_poly.pdbx_seq_one_letter_code
_entity_poly.pdbx_strand_id
1 'polypeptide(L)'
;MRMRVKSIFRRIPPGVRYLVRILAVSVLFITLLALFSHSMGGEDEIAQGAAANARRVRRMEKVCEMQGLAEGTSKLMSKLREPEGLILPIQFVVDDVFNVLYCQIPKAGSTNVKRTFLLAHALKNDTEAAKKDVIDLQDMSPDQTWKNTKVEFSRLTEKTDEEAARILSNYTRMIIARHPFERLLSFYKMLFVASGYEDFSMKVNTVNLYRQICERYGWEPPPKNIKMITEPIKLPFPTFVQYVIDHDIRTRRGEWQINHNLDAHWLPMWRQCWPCTAHFDVIGQAETMDRDIAFITRKLGVKQRIVYPDDLKRRTASEVPIWFSQNITCNQLEALNELYSLDFDLFGYAPFDIKSVNCIWEDPAAIRKRAASIPIQNPAGAPAAPAAGAAPNPPAA
;
A
#
# COMPACT_ATOMS: atom_id res chain seq x y z
N MET A 1 8.93 19.75 53.54
CA MET A 1 7.53 19.42 53.19
C MET A 1 6.99 18.12 53.83
N ARG A 2 7.83 17.12 54.18
CA ARG A 2 7.40 15.86 54.86
C ARG A 2 6.86 16.01 56.30
N MET A 3 7.16 17.09 57.02
CA MET A 3 6.73 17.28 58.43
C MET A 3 5.31 17.84 58.61
N ARG A 4 4.71 18.50 57.59
CA ARG A 4 3.36 19.10 57.71
C ARG A 4 2.20 18.13 57.42
N VAL A 5 2.43 17.04 56.67
CA VAL A 5 1.35 16.09 56.31
C VAL A 5 0.95 15.18 57.50
N LYS A 6 1.90 14.83 58.37
CA LYS A 6 1.64 13.97 59.55
C LYS A 6 0.75 14.63 60.62
N SER A 7 0.70 15.96 60.66
CA SER A 7 -0.09 16.73 61.65
C SER A 7 -1.59 16.77 61.31
N ILE A 8 -1.94 16.88 60.03
CA ILE A 8 -3.34 16.96 59.58
C ILE A 8 -4.05 15.61 59.71
N PHE A 9 -3.37 14.50 59.38
CA PHE A 9 -3.94 13.16 59.48
C PHE A 9 -4.30 12.73 60.91
N ARG A 10 -3.68 13.34 61.95
CA ARG A 10 -3.97 13.05 63.36
C ARG A 10 -5.25 13.71 63.90
N ARG A 11 -5.88 14.63 63.16
CA ARG A 11 -7.15 15.30 63.54
C ARG A 11 -8.41 14.69 62.92
N ILE A 12 -8.27 13.71 62.02
CA ILE A 12 -9.39 13.06 61.34
C ILE A 12 -9.98 11.96 62.27
N PRO A 13 -11.31 11.82 62.44
CA PRO A 13 -11.90 10.76 63.26
C PRO A 13 -11.51 9.36 62.78
N PRO A 14 -11.35 8.36 63.67
CA PRO A 14 -10.88 7.01 63.32
C PRO A 14 -11.68 6.34 62.18
N GLY A 15 -13.02 6.47 62.20
CA GLY A 15 -13.89 5.93 61.14
C GLY A 15 -13.67 6.58 59.78
N VAL A 16 -13.37 7.88 59.75
CA VAL A 16 -13.06 8.61 58.51
C VAL A 16 -11.68 8.22 57.98
N ARG A 17 -10.69 7.95 58.85
CA ARG A 17 -9.37 7.42 58.41
C ARG A 17 -9.49 6.03 57.79
N TYR A 18 -10.37 5.19 58.33
CA TYR A 18 -10.63 3.86 57.78
C TYR A 18 -11.27 3.95 56.40
N LEU A 19 -12.29 4.80 56.23
CA LEU A 19 -12.91 5.08 54.93
C LEU A 19 -11.92 5.65 53.90
N VAL A 20 -11.07 6.61 54.30
CA VAL A 20 -10.05 7.18 53.41
C VAL A 20 -9.03 6.12 52.96
N ARG A 21 -8.67 5.16 53.84
CA ARG A 21 -7.79 4.04 53.47
C ARG A 21 -8.48 3.07 52.51
N ILE A 22 -9.75 2.73 52.74
CA ILE A 22 -10.52 1.86 51.84
C ILE A 22 -10.66 2.51 50.47
N LEU A 23 -11.00 3.81 50.42
CA LEU A 23 -11.09 4.55 49.16
C LEU A 23 -9.75 4.60 48.44
N ALA A 24 -8.64 4.85 49.14
CA ALA A 24 -7.30 4.86 48.54
C ALA A 24 -6.91 3.48 47.97
N VAL A 25 -7.20 2.39 48.69
CA VAL A 25 -6.95 1.02 48.21
C VAL A 25 -7.84 0.67 47.03
N SER A 26 -9.12 1.09 47.06
CA SER A 26 -10.07 0.83 45.98
C SER A 26 -9.69 1.59 44.70
N VAL A 27 -9.29 2.86 44.83
CA VAL A 27 -8.77 3.65 43.69
C VAL A 27 -7.50 3.01 43.14
N LEU A 28 -6.56 2.60 44.00
CA LEU A 28 -5.33 1.93 43.57
C LEU A 28 -5.65 0.62 42.83
N PHE A 29 -6.56 -0.19 43.35
CA PHE A 29 -6.98 -1.45 42.74
C PHE A 29 -7.68 -1.24 41.39
N ILE A 30 -8.58 -0.25 41.28
CA ILE A 30 -9.23 0.11 40.01
C ILE A 30 -8.19 0.61 39.00
N THR A 31 -7.24 1.46 39.42
CA THR A 31 -6.17 1.92 38.53
C THR A 31 -5.26 0.78 38.08
N LEU A 32 -4.93 -0.16 38.97
CA LEU A 32 -4.14 -1.34 38.63
C LEU A 32 -4.90 -2.27 37.67
N LEU A 33 -6.20 -2.51 37.89
CA LEU A 33 -7.05 -3.29 36.98
C LEU A 33 -7.17 -2.63 35.60
N ALA A 34 -7.32 -1.31 35.54
CA ALA A 34 -7.37 -0.57 34.28
C ALA A 34 -6.04 -0.65 33.53
N LEU A 35 -4.90 -0.50 34.22
CA LEU A 35 -3.56 -0.67 33.64
C LEU A 35 -3.32 -2.11 33.17
N PHE A 36 -3.74 -3.11 33.95
CA PHE A 36 -3.61 -4.53 33.59
C PHE A 36 -4.46 -4.88 32.36
N SER A 37 -5.71 -4.40 32.32
CA SER A 37 -6.62 -4.61 31.18
C SER A 37 -6.10 -3.92 29.92
N HIS A 38 -5.53 -2.72 30.04
CA HIS A 38 -4.92 -2.00 28.92
C HIS A 38 -3.65 -2.68 28.41
N SER A 39 -2.80 -3.20 29.31
CA SER A 39 -1.60 -3.96 28.97
C SER A 39 -1.94 -5.27 28.25
N MET A 40 -2.91 -6.03 28.76
CA MET A 40 -3.34 -7.28 28.15
C MET A 40 -3.98 -7.08 26.76
N GLY A 41 -4.75 -6.01 26.57
CA GLY A 41 -5.34 -5.70 25.26
C GLY A 41 -4.31 -5.46 24.16
N GLY A 42 -3.18 -4.82 24.49
CA GLY A 42 -2.08 -4.60 23.53
C GLY A 42 -1.28 -5.86 23.21
N GLU A 43 -1.04 -6.73 24.20
CA GLU A 43 -0.35 -8.01 23.98
C GLU A 43 -1.18 -8.99 23.13
N ASP A 44 -2.50 -9.04 23.37
CA ASP A 44 -3.42 -9.85 22.56
C ASP A 44 -3.46 -9.35 21.11
N GLU A 45 -3.53 -8.03 20.89
CA GLU A 45 -3.49 -7.44 19.54
C GLU A 45 -2.20 -7.82 18.77
N ILE A 46 -1.04 -7.74 19.42
CA ILE A 46 0.25 -8.14 18.83
C ILE A 46 0.26 -9.63 18.49
N ALA A 47 -0.23 -10.50 19.38
CA ALA A 47 -0.29 -11.93 19.15
C ALA A 47 -1.22 -12.29 17.98
N GLN A 48 -2.38 -11.64 17.90
CA GLN A 48 -3.31 -11.79 16.78
C GLN A 48 -2.69 -11.32 15.46
N GLY A 49 -1.95 -10.20 15.48
CA GLY A 49 -1.19 -9.71 14.32
C GLY A 49 -0.13 -10.69 13.86
N ALA A 50 0.64 -11.27 14.79
CA ALA A 50 1.63 -12.30 14.49
C ALA A 50 1.00 -13.56 13.87
N ALA A 51 -0.12 -14.02 14.43
CA ALA A 51 -0.85 -15.17 13.91
C ALA A 51 -1.44 -14.91 12.51
N ALA A 52 -1.97 -13.70 12.27
CA ALA A 52 -2.47 -13.29 10.97
C ALA A 52 -1.33 -13.22 9.93
N ASN A 53 -0.19 -12.63 10.30
CA ASN A 53 1.00 -12.60 9.45
C ASN A 53 1.44 -14.02 9.03
N ALA A 54 1.57 -14.92 10.00
CA ALA A 54 2.02 -16.29 9.74
C ALA A 54 1.06 -17.04 8.78
N ARG A 55 -0.25 -16.80 8.87
CA ARG A 55 -1.22 -17.35 7.92
C ARG A 55 -1.04 -16.78 6.50
N ARG A 56 -0.78 -15.47 6.38
CA ARG A 56 -0.60 -14.80 5.09
C ARG A 56 0.70 -15.23 4.40
N VAL A 57 1.80 -15.34 5.14
CA VAL A 57 3.09 -15.82 4.61
C VAL A 57 2.95 -17.24 4.07
N ARG A 58 2.40 -18.17 4.86
CA ARG A 58 2.14 -19.55 4.40
C ARG A 58 1.25 -19.62 3.17
N ARG A 59 0.22 -18.76 3.09
CA ARG A 59 -0.65 -18.68 1.93
C ARG A 59 0.13 -18.25 0.69
N MET A 60 0.92 -17.18 0.82
CA MET A 60 1.72 -16.64 -0.28
C MET A 60 2.71 -17.69 -0.80
N GLU A 61 3.48 -18.34 0.08
CA GLU A 61 4.42 -19.42 -0.26
C GLU A 61 3.70 -20.54 -1.02
N LYS A 62 2.58 -21.04 -0.47
CA LYS A 62 1.79 -22.09 -1.12
C LYS A 62 1.30 -21.68 -2.51
N VAL A 63 0.80 -20.46 -2.67
CA VAL A 63 0.33 -19.97 -3.99
C VAL A 63 1.50 -19.84 -4.96
N CYS A 64 2.65 -19.32 -4.51
CA CYS A 64 3.85 -19.24 -5.33
C CYS A 64 4.33 -20.62 -5.81
N GLU A 65 4.28 -21.64 -4.96
CA GLU A 65 4.58 -23.02 -5.33
C GLU A 65 3.56 -23.58 -6.34
N MET A 66 2.25 -23.45 -6.05
CA MET A 66 1.18 -23.96 -6.93
C MET A 66 1.20 -23.33 -8.33
N GLN A 67 1.60 -22.06 -8.43
CA GLN A 67 1.69 -21.34 -9.70
C GLN A 67 3.04 -21.55 -10.42
N GLY A 68 3.99 -22.28 -9.81
CA GLY A 68 5.33 -22.47 -10.39
C GLY A 68 6.15 -21.18 -10.46
N LEU A 69 5.84 -20.20 -9.60
CA LEU A 69 6.46 -18.86 -9.59
C LEU A 69 7.52 -18.69 -8.48
N ALA A 70 7.73 -19.71 -7.65
CA ALA A 70 8.71 -19.69 -6.58
C ALA A 70 10.13 -19.56 -7.14
N GLU A 71 10.83 -18.49 -6.79
CA GLU A 71 12.18 -18.18 -7.27
C GLU A 71 13.07 -17.69 -6.12
N GLY A 72 14.39 -17.88 -6.19
CA GLY A 72 15.31 -17.36 -5.16
C GLY A 72 15.43 -15.83 -5.17
N THR A 73 15.68 -15.22 -4.01
CA THR A 73 15.88 -13.76 -3.85
C THR A 73 17.01 -13.20 -4.70
N SER A 74 17.97 -14.02 -5.13
CA SER A 74 19.05 -13.63 -6.04
C SER A 74 18.55 -13.10 -7.39
N LYS A 75 17.35 -13.52 -7.83
CA LYS A 75 16.71 -13.03 -9.06
C LYS A 75 15.92 -11.73 -8.86
N LEU A 76 15.77 -11.25 -7.62
CA LEU A 76 14.95 -10.06 -7.36
C LEU A 76 15.55 -8.83 -8.04
N MET A 77 16.86 -8.61 -7.94
CA MET A 77 17.49 -7.43 -8.55
C MET A 77 17.45 -7.46 -10.07
N SER A 78 17.64 -8.62 -10.69
CA SER A 78 17.53 -8.75 -12.15
C SER A 78 16.11 -8.48 -12.62
N LYS A 79 15.09 -8.98 -11.91
CA LYS A 79 13.70 -8.59 -12.16
C LYS A 79 13.58 -7.09 -11.99
N LEU A 80 13.97 -6.52 -10.84
CA LEU A 80 13.75 -5.12 -10.49
C LEU A 80 14.36 -4.11 -11.46
N ARG A 81 15.46 -4.47 -12.11
CA ARG A 81 16.16 -3.64 -13.10
C ARG A 81 15.84 -4.01 -14.54
N GLU A 82 14.98 -5.01 -14.77
CA GLU A 82 14.55 -5.42 -16.10
C GLU A 82 13.81 -4.26 -16.78
N PRO A 83 14.27 -3.78 -17.96
CA PRO A 83 13.63 -2.69 -18.68
C PRO A 83 12.19 -3.01 -19.10
N GLU A 84 11.91 -4.29 -19.39
CA GLU A 84 10.60 -4.83 -19.72
C GLU A 84 9.77 -5.23 -18.49
N GLY A 85 10.41 -5.26 -17.32
CA GLY A 85 9.75 -5.50 -16.05
C GLY A 85 8.70 -4.41 -15.81
N LEU A 86 7.50 -4.81 -15.41
CA LEU A 86 6.41 -3.92 -14.96
C LEU A 86 6.74 -3.15 -13.67
N ILE A 87 8.01 -2.94 -13.40
CA ILE A 87 8.57 -2.66 -12.10
C ILE A 87 8.84 -1.19 -11.99
N LEU A 88 8.63 -0.75 -10.78
CA LEU A 88 8.75 0.60 -10.37
C LEU A 88 10.01 0.66 -9.50
N PRO A 89 11.07 1.36 -9.94
CA PRO A 89 12.30 1.52 -9.15
C PRO A 89 12.04 2.05 -7.73
N ILE A 90 10.88 2.68 -7.54
CA ILE A 90 10.46 3.28 -6.29
C ILE A 90 9.85 2.27 -5.30
N GLN A 91 9.70 0.98 -5.60
CA GLN A 91 8.81 0.13 -4.79
C GLN A 91 9.43 -0.32 -3.49
N PHE A 92 10.70 -0.71 -3.54
CA PHE A 92 11.42 -1.20 -2.37
C PHE A 92 12.16 -0.06 -1.67
N VAL A 93 11.61 0.37 -0.55
CA VAL A 93 12.20 1.33 0.39
C VAL A 93 13.10 0.59 1.37
N VAL A 94 14.32 1.09 1.54
CA VAL A 94 15.28 0.59 2.53
C VAL A 94 15.28 1.51 3.75
N ASP A 95 15.04 0.92 4.92
CA ASP A 95 15.19 1.56 6.22
C ASP A 95 16.33 0.87 6.98
N ASP A 96 17.51 1.52 6.99
CA ASP A 96 18.71 1.00 7.65
C ASP A 96 18.65 1.13 9.19
N VAL A 97 17.75 1.94 9.73
CA VAL A 97 17.63 2.17 11.17
C VAL A 97 16.92 1.01 11.85
N PHE A 98 15.92 0.43 11.20
CA PHE A 98 15.18 -0.75 11.66
C PHE A 98 15.50 -2.03 10.87
N ASN A 99 16.42 -1.97 9.91
CA ASN A 99 16.73 -3.06 8.98
C ASN A 99 15.46 -3.60 8.31
N VAL A 100 14.69 -2.72 7.67
CA VAL A 100 13.45 -3.06 6.97
C VAL A 100 13.61 -2.81 5.48
N LEU A 101 13.19 -3.80 4.68
CA LEU A 101 12.98 -3.65 3.26
C LEU A 101 11.48 -3.64 2.99
N TYR A 102 10.91 -2.45 2.77
CA TYR A 102 9.46 -2.28 2.61
C TYR A 102 9.07 -2.14 1.14
N CYS A 103 8.27 -3.06 0.60
CA CYS A 103 7.60 -2.85 -0.68
C CYS A 103 6.37 -1.96 -0.51
N GLN A 104 6.46 -0.70 -0.91
CA GLN A 104 5.38 0.27 -0.78
C GLN A 104 4.36 0.15 -1.91
N ILE A 105 3.18 -0.39 -1.58
CA ILE A 105 2.03 -0.41 -2.50
C ILE A 105 1.24 0.91 -2.38
N PRO A 106 1.06 1.67 -3.47
CA PRO A 106 0.21 2.86 -3.45
C PRO A 106 -1.22 2.51 -3.03
N LYS A 107 -1.86 3.44 -2.29
CA LYS A 107 -3.23 3.29 -1.79
C LYS A 107 -3.47 2.11 -0.84
N ALA A 108 -2.43 1.42 -0.38
CA ALA A 108 -2.49 0.44 0.71
C ALA A 108 -2.02 1.02 2.08
N GLY A 109 -2.09 2.35 2.25
CA GLY A 109 -1.65 3.02 3.47
C GLY A 109 -0.15 3.32 3.56
N SER A 110 0.59 3.17 2.44
CA SER A 110 2.04 3.29 2.39
C SER A 110 2.63 4.59 2.94
N THR A 111 1.94 5.73 2.77
CA THR A 111 2.32 7.00 3.38
C THR A 111 2.40 6.89 4.90
N ASN A 112 1.34 6.39 5.55
CA ASN A 112 1.27 6.32 7.01
C ASN A 112 2.17 5.23 7.58
N VAL A 113 2.37 4.11 6.87
CA VAL A 113 3.38 3.09 7.24
C VAL A 113 4.78 3.70 7.31
N LYS A 114 5.18 4.48 6.29
CA LYS A 114 6.47 5.18 6.30
C LYS A 114 6.54 6.20 7.44
N ARG A 115 5.47 6.94 7.71
CA ARG A 115 5.40 7.88 8.85
C ARG A 115 5.63 7.18 10.18
N THR A 116 5.10 5.98 10.37
CA THR A 116 5.35 5.18 11.57
C THR A 116 6.85 4.96 11.77
N PHE A 117 7.60 4.61 10.72
CA PHE A 117 9.05 4.46 10.81
C PHE A 117 9.76 5.79 11.08
N LEU A 118 9.39 6.85 10.36
CA LEU A 118 9.95 8.19 10.55
C LEU A 118 9.79 8.71 11.98
N LEU A 119 8.59 8.57 12.54
CA LEU A 119 8.30 8.96 13.93
C LEU A 119 9.04 8.07 14.92
N ALA A 120 9.19 6.78 14.63
CA ALA A 120 9.96 5.86 15.46
C ALA A 120 11.48 6.10 15.38
N HIS A 121 12.03 6.62 14.27
CA HIS A 121 13.43 7.08 14.19
C HIS A 121 13.70 8.20 15.19
N ALA A 122 12.78 9.17 15.28
CA ALA A 122 12.92 10.30 16.20
C ALA A 122 13.09 9.85 17.66
N LEU A 123 12.46 8.74 18.05
CA LEU A 123 12.61 8.15 19.38
C LEU A 123 14.02 7.61 19.68
N LYS A 124 14.78 7.18 18.67
CA LYS A 124 16.16 6.72 18.89
C LYS A 124 17.11 7.87 19.19
N ASN A 125 16.80 9.07 18.71
CA ASN A 125 17.67 10.24 18.78
C ASN A 125 17.22 11.25 19.85
N ASP A 126 15.99 11.17 20.35
CA ASP A 126 15.42 12.08 21.34
C ASP A 126 14.96 11.34 22.60
N THR A 127 15.71 11.55 23.69
CA THR A 127 15.44 10.93 25.00
C THR A 127 14.14 11.38 25.66
N GLU A 128 13.60 12.56 25.34
CA GLU A 128 12.30 13.00 25.84
C GLU A 128 11.16 12.38 25.03
N ALA A 129 11.32 12.31 23.70
CA ALA A 129 10.36 11.60 22.85
C ALA A 129 10.29 10.11 23.21
N ALA A 130 11.44 9.49 23.53
CA ALA A 130 11.51 8.10 23.97
C ALA A 130 10.74 7.80 25.26
N LYS A 131 10.45 8.80 26.10
CA LYS A 131 9.63 8.66 27.32
C LYS A 131 8.14 8.59 27.03
N LYS A 132 7.69 8.94 25.83
CA LYS A 132 6.28 8.76 25.45
C LYS A 132 6.00 7.27 25.29
N ASP A 133 4.87 6.82 25.84
CA ASP A 133 4.39 5.44 25.65
C ASP A 133 3.65 5.23 24.32
N VAL A 134 3.25 6.34 23.68
CA VAL A 134 2.41 6.35 22.47
C VAL A 134 3.02 7.23 21.39
N ILE A 135 2.97 6.77 20.15
CA ILE A 135 3.17 7.57 18.93
C ILE A 135 1.81 7.71 18.25
N ASP A 136 1.26 8.91 18.25
CA ASP A 136 0.02 9.20 17.53
C ASP A 136 0.32 9.80 16.15
N LEU A 137 -0.18 9.16 15.10
CA LEU A 137 -0.06 9.66 13.73
C LEU A 137 -0.87 10.94 13.48
N GLN A 138 -1.74 11.39 14.39
CA GLN A 138 -2.37 12.72 14.31
C GLN A 138 -1.50 13.86 14.83
N ASP A 139 -0.48 13.59 15.66
CA ASP A 139 0.35 14.64 16.31
C ASP A 139 1.08 15.53 15.29
N MET A 140 1.30 15.03 14.07
CA MET A 140 2.05 15.72 13.03
C MET A 140 1.49 15.35 11.67
N SER A 141 1.18 16.30 10.80
CA SER A 141 0.72 15.97 9.43
C SER A 141 1.79 15.21 8.62
N PRO A 142 1.44 14.53 7.51
CA PRO A 142 2.42 13.95 6.61
C PRO A 142 3.48 14.97 6.18
N ASP A 143 3.12 16.13 5.63
CA ASP A 143 4.10 17.14 5.19
C ASP A 143 5.08 17.57 6.31
N GLN A 144 4.56 17.81 7.51
CA GLN A 144 5.40 18.11 8.68
C GLN A 144 6.30 16.94 9.08
N THR A 145 5.81 15.70 9.00
CA THR A 145 6.60 14.50 9.35
C THR A 145 7.85 14.40 8.48
N TRP A 146 7.71 14.57 7.16
CA TRP A 146 8.85 14.51 6.25
C TRP A 146 9.80 15.70 6.45
N LYS A 147 9.26 16.92 6.57
CA LYS A 147 10.07 18.14 6.79
C LYS A 147 10.88 18.08 8.08
N ASN A 148 10.29 17.57 9.16
CA ASN A 148 10.91 17.56 10.47
C ASN A 148 11.94 16.44 10.61
N THR A 149 11.66 15.26 10.07
CA THR A 149 12.58 14.12 10.15
C THR A 149 13.74 14.22 9.17
N LYS A 150 13.54 14.88 8.02
CA LYS A 150 14.55 15.04 6.94
C LYS A 150 15.13 13.71 6.46
N VAL A 151 14.40 12.60 6.65
CA VAL A 151 14.83 11.29 6.19
C VAL A 151 14.38 11.09 4.76
N GLU A 152 15.34 10.77 3.90
CA GLU A 152 15.10 10.28 2.55
C GLU A 152 15.35 8.78 2.53
N PHE A 153 14.30 8.02 2.25
CA PHE A 153 14.40 6.58 2.11
C PHE A 153 15.13 6.23 0.81
N SER A 154 16.27 5.55 0.92
CA SER A 154 16.94 4.98 -0.25
C SER A 154 16.15 3.82 -0.86
N ARG A 155 16.34 3.57 -2.15
CA ARG A 155 15.69 2.47 -2.87
C ARG A 155 16.61 1.29 -3.01
N LEU A 156 16.06 0.08 -3.01
CA LEU A 156 16.85 -1.12 -3.28
C LEU A 156 17.49 -1.09 -4.67
N THR A 157 16.82 -0.51 -5.67
CA THR A 157 17.34 -0.39 -7.04
C THR A 157 18.53 0.57 -7.17
N GLU A 158 18.73 1.46 -6.18
CA GLU A 158 19.88 2.36 -6.12
C GLU A 158 21.13 1.68 -5.52
N LYS A 159 20.98 0.48 -4.95
CA LYS A 159 22.05 -0.28 -4.30
C LYS A 159 22.85 -1.10 -5.29
N THR A 160 24.13 -1.36 -4.98
CA THR A 160 24.92 -2.37 -5.71
C THR A 160 24.36 -3.78 -5.47
N ASP A 161 24.81 -4.76 -6.25
CA ASP A 161 24.34 -6.15 -6.09
C ASP A 161 24.77 -6.74 -4.76
N GLU A 162 25.96 -6.39 -4.27
CA GLU A 162 26.48 -6.81 -2.97
C GLU A 162 25.67 -6.19 -1.83
N GLU A 163 25.39 -4.88 -1.90
CA GLU A 163 24.54 -4.19 -0.93
C GLU A 163 23.12 -4.75 -0.92
N ALA A 164 22.53 -4.97 -2.09
CA ALA A 164 21.21 -5.54 -2.23
C ALA A 164 21.15 -6.96 -1.67
N ALA A 165 22.15 -7.81 -1.94
CA ALA A 165 22.25 -9.16 -1.36
C ALA A 165 22.37 -9.12 0.17
N ARG A 166 23.14 -8.18 0.72
CA ARG A 166 23.24 -7.96 2.17
C ARG A 166 21.90 -7.52 2.77
N ILE A 167 21.18 -6.60 2.10
CA ILE A 167 19.86 -6.15 2.54
C ILE A 167 18.88 -7.32 2.50
N LEU A 168 18.82 -8.04 1.38
CA LEU A 168 17.89 -9.16 1.19
C LEU A 168 18.13 -10.32 2.16
N SER A 169 19.35 -10.50 2.66
CA SER A 169 19.67 -11.53 3.66
C SER A 169 19.41 -11.08 5.11
N ASN A 170 19.58 -9.80 5.43
CA ASN A 170 19.59 -9.33 6.82
C ASN A 170 18.36 -8.50 7.23
N TYR A 171 17.58 -7.99 6.27
CA TYR A 171 16.51 -7.03 6.55
C TYR A 171 15.18 -7.77 6.60
N THR A 172 14.28 -7.32 7.48
CA THR A 172 12.89 -7.79 7.48
C THR A 172 12.21 -7.25 6.23
N ARG A 173 11.82 -8.16 5.33
CA ARG A 173 11.13 -7.85 4.09
C ARG A 173 9.64 -7.77 4.37
N MET A 174 9.02 -6.62 4.11
CA MET A 174 7.61 -6.42 4.40
C MET A 174 6.81 -5.83 3.25
N ILE A 175 5.52 -6.16 3.22
CA ILE A 175 4.54 -5.60 2.30
C ILE A 175 3.22 -5.37 3.05
N ILE A 176 2.52 -4.29 2.72
CA ILE A 176 1.14 -4.07 3.15
C ILE A 176 0.25 -4.12 1.91
N ALA A 177 -0.64 -5.10 1.87
CA ALA A 177 -1.58 -5.28 0.78
C ALA A 177 -2.91 -4.57 1.07
N ARG A 178 -3.75 -4.45 0.04
CA ARG A 178 -5.15 -4.01 0.14
C ARG A 178 -5.96 -4.69 -0.94
N HIS A 179 -7.26 -4.92 -0.71
CA HIS A 179 -8.14 -5.48 -1.71
C HIS A 179 -7.98 -4.74 -3.07
N PRO A 180 -7.68 -5.44 -4.18
CA PRO A 180 -7.34 -4.80 -5.46
C PRO A 180 -8.39 -3.79 -5.96
N PHE A 181 -9.68 -4.12 -5.86
CA PHE A 181 -10.77 -3.21 -6.27
C PHE A 181 -10.89 -2.00 -5.35
N GLU A 182 -10.59 -2.17 -4.05
CA GLU A 182 -10.61 -1.07 -3.11
C GLU A 182 -9.40 -0.14 -3.35
N ARG A 183 -8.24 -0.70 -3.68
CA ARG A 183 -7.04 0.05 -4.12
C ARG A 183 -7.35 0.91 -5.34
N LEU A 184 -7.98 0.30 -6.35
CA LEU A 184 -8.38 0.96 -7.60
C LEU A 184 -9.38 2.10 -7.35
N LEU A 185 -10.44 1.86 -6.57
CA LEU A 185 -11.43 2.88 -6.23
C LEU A 185 -10.83 4.01 -5.39
N SER A 186 -9.95 3.69 -4.45
CA SER A 186 -9.25 4.69 -3.63
C SER A 186 -8.40 5.63 -4.49
N PHE A 187 -7.76 5.12 -5.55
CA PHE A 187 -7.02 5.94 -6.51
C PHE A 187 -7.95 6.80 -7.37
N TYR A 188 -9.00 6.20 -7.95
CA TYR A 188 -9.99 6.93 -8.75
C TYR A 188 -10.60 8.09 -7.99
N LYS A 189 -11.07 7.85 -6.75
CA LYS A 189 -11.68 8.90 -5.92
C LYS A 189 -10.71 10.02 -5.57
N MET A 190 -9.45 9.69 -5.32
CA MET A 190 -8.39 10.67 -5.03
C MET A 190 -8.17 11.64 -6.21
N LEU A 191 -8.31 11.17 -7.45
CA LEU A 191 -8.09 12.00 -8.64
C LEU A 191 -9.35 12.71 -9.13
N PHE A 192 -10.50 12.03 -9.15
CA PHE A 192 -11.67 12.48 -9.93
C PHE A 192 -12.94 12.73 -9.11
N VAL A 193 -12.93 12.44 -7.80
CA VAL A 193 -14.12 12.60 -6.93
C VAL A 193 -13.87 13.56 -5.77
N ALA A 194 -12.67 13.59 -5.20
CA ALA A 194 -12.33 14.53 -4.13
C ALA A 194 -12.61 15.98 -4.58
N SER A 195 -13.24 16.76 -3.69
CA SER A 195 -13.61 18.15 -3.96
C SER A 195 -12.34 19.00 -4.07
N GLY A 196 -11.88 19.21 -5.31
CA GLY A 196 -10.64 19.91 -5.57
C GLY A 196 -9.40 19.03 -5.36
N TYR A 197 -8.30 19.41 -6.00
CA TYR A 197 -7.03 18.71 -5.88
C TYR A 197 -6.50 18.85 -4.44
N GLU A 198 -6.15 17.74 -3.80
CA GLU A 198 -5.58 17.73 -2.43
C GLU A 198 -4.37 18.66 -2.30
N ASP A 199 -3.58 18.80 -3.38
CA ASP A 199 -2.53 19.79 -3.57
C ASP A 199 -2.23 20.02 -5.07
N PHE A 200 -1.27 20.89 -5.39
CA PHE A 200 -0.84 21.14 -6.78
C PHE A 200 -0.23 19.91 -7.46
N SER A 201 0.43 19.01 -6.72
CA SER A 201 0.97 17.77 -7.27
C SER A 201 -0.16 16.83 -7.73
N MET A 202 -1.22 16.71 -6.92
CA MET A 202 -2.43 15.97 -7.26
C MET A 202 -3.11 16.54 -8.51
N LYS A 203 -3.12 17.87 -8.65
CA LYS A 203 -3.58 18.55 -9.87
C LYS A 203 -2.79 18.14 -11.09
N VAL A 204 -1.47 18.18 -11.00
CA VAL A 204 -0.59 17.78 -12.11
C VAL A 204 -0.82 16.31 -12.49
N ASN A 205 -0.88 15.41 -11.50
CA ASN A 205 -1.11 13.98 -11.74
C ASN A 205 -2.46 13.71 -12.40
N THR A 206 -3.54 14.33 -11.91
CA THR A 206 -4.89 14.18 -12.47
C THR A 206 -4.94 14.66 -13.92
N VAL A 207 -4.38 15.84 -14.19
CA VAL A 207 -4.36 16.44 -15.53
C VAL A 207 -3.52 15.59 -16.49
N ASN A 208 -2.38 15.07 -16.04
CA ASN A 208 -1.53 14.22 -16.85
C ASN A 208 -2.18 12.89 -17.18
N LEU A 209 -2.83 12.24 -16.20
CA LEU A 209 -3.60 11.01 -16.45
C LEU A 209 -4.74 11.27 -17.44
N TYR A 210 -5.52 12.32 -17.20
CA TYR A 210 -6.64 12.66 -18.07
C TYR A 210 -6.19 12.95 -19.51
N ARG A 211 -5.06 13.63 -19.68
CA ARG A 211 -4.47 13.84 -21.02
C ARG A 211 -4.06 12.53 -21.69
N GLN A 212 -3.41 11.61 -20.98
CA GLN A 212 -3.05 10.30 -21.53
C GLN A 212 -4.30 9.52 -21.98
N ILE A 213 -5.37 9.59 -21.18
CA ILE A 213 -6.66 9.00 -21.52
C ILE A 213 -7.25 9.65 -22.79
N CYS A 214 -7.25 10.98 -22.88
CA CYS A 214 -7.74 11.69 -24.05
C CYS A 214 -6.96 11.34 -25.32
N GLU A 215 -5.63 11.36 -25.26
CA GLU A 215 -4.76 10.95 -26.37
C GLU A 215 -5.03 9.51 -26.78
N ARG A 216 -5.28 8.61 -25.81
CA ARG A 216 -5.53 7.21 -26.09
C ARG A 216 -6.86 6.98 -26.80
N TYR A 217 -7.91 7.67 -26.38
CA TYR A 217 -9.27 7.51 -26.90
C TYR A 217 -9.65 8.52 -27.98
N GLY A 218 -8.73 9.40 -28.39
CA GLY A 218 -8.99 10.43 -29.40
C GLY A 218 -9.93 11.54 -28.93
N TRP A 219 -9.93 11.84 -27.63
CA TRP A 219 -10.74 12.91 -27.05
C TRP A 219 -9.97 14.23 -26.96
N GLU A 220 -10.70 15.32 -26.79
CA GLU A 220 -10.09 16.63 -26.62
C GLU A 220 -9.29 16.69 -25.30
N PRO A 221 -7.98 17.01 -25.34
CA PRO A 221 -7.15 17.09 -24.14
C PRO A 221 -7.46 18.39 -23.35
N PRO A 222 -7.15 18.42 -22.05
CA PRO A 222 -7.28 19.64 -21.25
C PRO A 222 -6.24 20.69 -21.69
N PRO A 223 -6.44 21.98 -21.33
CA PRO A 223 -5.47 23.03 -21.65
C PRO A 223 -4.04 22.68 -21.22
N LYS A 224 -3.06 23.00 -22.07
CA LYS A 224 -1.63 22.71 -21.80
C LYS A 224 -1.13 23.39 -20.53
N ASN A 225 -1.52 24.66 -20.32
CA ASN A 225 -1.20 25.38 -19.10
C ASN A 225 -2.15 24.95 -17.98
N ILE A 226 -1.66 24.10 -17.08
CA ILE A 226 -2.39 23.55 -15.92
C ILE A 226 -2.98 24.66 -15.03
N LYS A 227 -2.36 25.85 -15.00
CA LYS A 227 -2.88 27.01 -14.24
C LYS A 227 -4.21 27.53 -14.77
N MET A 228 -4.53 27.29 -16.06
CA MET A 228 -5.80 27.70 -16.68
C MET A 228 -6.96 26.74 -16.35
N ILE A 229 -6.67 25.60 -15.72
CA ILE A 229 -7.68 24.63 -15.30
C ILE A 229 -8.21 25.08 -13.95
N THR A 230 -9.35 25.78 -13.94
CA THR A 230 -9.97 26.32 -12.72
C THR A 230 -10.91 25.33 -12.04
N GLU A 231 -11.52 24.44 -12.84
CA GLU A 231 -12.43 23.41 -12.35
C GLU A 231 -11.75 22.04 -12.18
N PRO A 232 -12.22 21.19 -11.24
CA PRO A 232 -11.77 19.81 -11.15
C PRO A 232 -12.08 19.02 -12.43
N ILE A 233 -11.08 18.30 -12.95
CA ILE A 233 -11.29 17.37 -14.06
C ILE A 233 -12.17 16.22 -13.58
N LYS A 234 -13.21 15.90 -14.34
CA LYS A 234 -14.10 14.77 -14.08
C LYS A 234 -13.91 13.71 -15.15
N LEU A 235 -13.64 12.48 -14.72
CA LEU A 235 -13.57 11.31 -15.58
C LEU A 235 -14.60 10.29 -15.09
N PRO A 236 -15.54 9.82 -15.92
CA PRO A 236 -16.48 8.78 -15.52
C PRO A 236 -15.76 7.50 -15.08
N PHE A 237 -16.23 6.88 -14.01
CA PHE A 237 -15.65 5.63 -13.49
C PHE A 237 -15.56 4.48 -14.51
N PRO A 238 -16.59 4.16 -15.32
CA PRO A 238 -16.47 3.13 -16.36
C PRO A 238 -15.38 3.41 -17.39
N THR A 239 -15.16 4.68 -17.72
CA THR A 239 -14.06 5.08 -18.61
C THR A 239 -12.70 4.80 -17.97
N PHE A 240 -12.55 5.16 -16.69
CA PHE A 240 -11.32 4.90 -15.95
C PHE A 240 -11.04 3.40 -15.84
N VAL A 241 -12.08 2.58 -15.57
CA VAL A 241 -11.95 1.12 -15.54
C VAL A 241 -11.58 0.56 -16.91
N GLN A 242 -12.20 1.04 -17.99
CA GLN A 242 -11.82 0.64 -19.35
C GLN A 242 -10.35 0.97 -19.64
N TYR A 243 -9.90 2.15 -19.25
CA TYR A 243 -8.49 2.55 -19.39
C TYR A 243 -7.53 1.58 -18.70
N VAL A 244 -7.85 1.16 -17.47
CA VAL A 244 -7.03 0.20 -16.72
C VAL A 244 -7.00 -1.18 -17.39
N ILE A 245 -8.13 -1.64 -17.92
CA ILE A 245 -8.22 -2.90 -18.66
C ILE A 245 -7.42 -2.83 -19.97
N ASP A 246 -7.59 -1.76 -20.74
CA ASP A 246 -6.87 -1.54 -22.00
C ASP A 246 -5.37 -1.41 -21.75
N HIS A 247 -4.98 -0.75 -20.66
CA HIS A 247 -3.59 -0.64 -20.20
C HIS A 247 -2.98 -2.02 -19.97
N ASP A 248 -3.61 -2.87 -19.16
CA ASP A 248 -3.08 -4.22 -18.92
C ASP A 248 -2.96 -5.05 -20.21
N ILE A 249 -4.02 -5.10 -21.02
CA ILE A 249 -4.04 -5.90 -22.24
C ILE A 249 -2.91 -5.49 -23.18
N ARG A 250 -2.72 -4.18 -23.37
CA ARG A 250 -1.71 -3.65 -24.29
C ARG A 250 -0.31 -3.74 -23.71
N THR A 251 -0.13 -3.56 -22.40
CA THR A 251 1.18 -3.79 -21.79
C THR A 251 1.58 -5.26 -21.90
N ARG A 252 0.66 -6.21 -21.71
CA ARG A 252 0.92 -7.65 -21.96
C ARG A 252 1.33 -7.95 -23.41
N ARG A 253 0.93 -7.12 -24.37
CA ARG A 253 1.29 -7.23 -25.80
C ARG A 253 2.54 -6.43 -26.19
N GLY A 254 3.15 -5.69 -25.26
CA GLY A 254 4.27 -4.79 -25.57
C GLY A 254 3.87 -3.51 -26.32
N GLU A 255 2.57 -3.19 -26.37
CA GLU A 255 2.00 -2.05 -27.11
C GLU A 255 1.86 -0.79 -26.23
N TRP A 256 2.18 -0.86 -24.94
CA TRP A 256 2.01 0.23 -24.00
C TRP A 256 3.19 0.33 -23.03
N GLN A 257 3.91 1.45 -23.11
CA GLN A 257 5.01 1.77 -22.21
C GLN A 257 4.49 2.27 -20.85
N ILE A 258 4.96 1.63 -19.78
CA ILE A 258 4.49 1.89 -18.42
C ILE A 258 5.08 3.22 -17.92
N ASN A 259 4.22 4.10 -17.40
CA ASN A 259 4.67 5.23 -16.60
C ASN A 259 4.77 4.79 -15.14
N HIS A 260 6.00 4.51 -14.72
CA HIS A 260 6.27 3.90 -13.43
C HIS A 260 5.64 4.65 -12.23
N ASN A 261 5.60 5.98 -12.25
CA ASN A 261 5.10 6.75 -11.11
C ASN A 261 3.58 6.71 -10.98
N LEU A 262 2.87 6.70 -12.11
CA LEU A 262 1.42 6.81 -12.15
C LEU A 262 0.77 5.44 -12.15
N ASP A 263 1.28 4.52 -12.98
CA ASP A 263 0.70 3.20 -13.24
C ASP A 263 0.72 2.29 -12.01
N ALA A 264 1.67 2.53 -11.11
CA ALA A 264 1.75 1.94 -9.76
C ALA A 264 0.42 1.86 -9.01
N HIS A 265 -0.45 2.83 -9.24
CA HIS A 265 -1.68 2.96 -8.49
C HIS A 265 -2.76 1.96 -8.93
N TRP A 266 -2.68 1.43 -10.16
CA TRP A 266 -3.62 0.41 -10.67
C TRP A 266 -2.94 -0.91 -11.04
N LEU A 267 -1.64 -0.95 -11.32
CA LEU A 267 -0.94 -2.20 -11.62
C LEU A 267 -1.09 -3.23 -10.47
N PRO A 268 -1.30 -4.53 -10.75
CA PRO A 268 -1.36 -5.58 -9.72
C PRO A 268 -0.18 -5.55 -8.75
N MET A 269 -0.41 -5.79 -7.46
CA MET A 269 0.62 -5.79 -6.41
C MET A 269 1.70 -6.84 -6.69
N TRP A 270 1.30 -8.00 -7.19
CA TRP A 270 2.23 -9.08 -7.51
C TRP A 270 3.26 -8.69 -8.57
N ARG A 271 2.88 -7.86 -9.56
CA ARG A 271 3.78 -7.33 -10.60
C ARG A 271 4.72 -6.25 -10.08
N GLN A 272 4.29 -5.52 -9.05
CA GLN A 272 5.08 -4.43 -8.45
C GLN A 272 6.15 -4.94 -7.49
N CYS A 273 5.85 -6.00 -6.74
CA CYS A 273 6.66 -6.43 -5.59
C CYS A 273 7.23 -7.85 -5.72
N TRP A 274 6.89 -8.61 -6.76
CA TRP A 274 7.36 -9.98 -6.99
C TRP A 274 7.38 -10.86 -5.73
N PRO A 275 6.25 -11.05 -5.04
CA PRO A 275 6.19 -11.74 -3.76
C PRO A 275 6.84 -13.13 -3.75
N CYS A 276 6.75 -13.86 -4.86
CA CYS A 276 7.33 -15.20 -5.03
C CYS A 276 8.86 -15.22 -5.22
N THR A 277 9.47 -14.04 -5.40
CA THR A 277 10.93 -13.84 -5.48
C THR A 277 11.44 -13.04 -4.28
N ALA A 278 10.64 -12.11 -3.76
CA ALA A 278 11.00 -11.24 -2.65
C ALA A 278 10.93 -11.94 -1.27
N HIS A 279 10.11 -12.99 -1.13
CA HIS A 279 9.97 -13.78 0.12
C HIS A 279 9.72 -12.91 1.35
N PHE A 280 8.54 -12.30 1.44
CA PHE A 280 8.19 -11.39 2.52
C PHE A 280 8.10 -12.09 3.88
N ASP A 281 8.82 -11.57 4.88
CA ASP A 281 8.72 -12.01 6.28
C ASP A 281 7.47 -11.45 6.97
N VAL A 282 6.98 -10.30 6.49
CA VAL A 282 5.77 -9.66 7.02
C VAL A 282 4.80 -9.23 5.91
N ILE A 283 3.56 -9.68 6.01
CA ILE A 283 2.44 -9.36 5.11
C ILE A 283 1.29 -8.78 5.94
N GLY A 284 1.15 -7.46 5.89
CA GLY A 284 0.02 -6.74 6.46
C GLY A 284 -1.10 -6.52 5.45
N GLN A 285 -2.27 -6.10 5.95
CA GLN A 285 -3.41 -5.68 5.13
C GLN A 285 -3.94 -4.34 5.63
N ALA A 286 -4.33 -3.46 4.70
CA ALA A 286 -4.85 -2.14 5.03
C ALA A 286 -6.15 -2.21 5.87
N GLU A 287 -6.94 -3.26 5.67
CA GLU A 287 -8.18 -3.56 6.38
C GLU A 287 -7.95 -3.90 7.85
N THR A 288 -6.74 -4.34 8.22
CA THR A 288 -6.34 -4.71 9.58
C THR A 288 -5.10 -3.94 10.04
N MET A 289 -4.91 -2.73 9.52
CA MET A 289 -3.67 -1.97 9.69
C MET A 289 -3.29 -1.76 11.16
N ASP A 290 -4.25 -1.46 12.05
CA ASP A 290 -3.97 -1.17 13.47
C ASP A 290 -3.24 -2.34 14.13
N ARG A 291 -3.86 -3.52 14.05
CA ARG A 291 -3.31 -4.78 14.55
C ARG A 291 -1.98 -5.14 13.89
N ASP A 292 -1.90 -4.98 12.57
CA ASP A 292 -0.71 -5.36 11.82
C ASP A 292 0.48 -4.44 12.12
N ILE A 293 0.25 -3.14 12.29
CA ILE A 293 1.28 -2.15 12.69
C ILE A 293 1.73 -2.38 14.12
N ALA A 294 0.82 -2.72 15.04
CA ALA A 294 1.19 -3.11 16.41
C ALA A 294 2.16 -4.30 16.42
N PHE A 295 1.87 -5.35 15.64
CA PHE A 295 2.78 -6.48 15.47
C PHE A 295 4.10 -6.09 14.79
N ILE A 296 4.06 -5.36 13.67
CA ILE A 296 5.26 -4.94 12.91
C ILE A 296 6.19 -4.14 13.80
N THR A 297 5.69 -3.09 14.44
CA THR A 297 6.52 -2.23 15.28
C THR A 297 7.11 -2.98 16.47
N ARG A 298 6.36 -3.93 17.06
CA ARG A 298 6.91 -4.80 18.10
C ARG A 298 8.02 -5.70 17.62
N LYS A 299 7.85 -6.34 16.46
CA LYS A 299 8.88 -7.18 15.83
C LYS A 299 10.17 -6.39 15.55
N LEU A 300 10.04 -5.09 15.25
CA LEU A 300 11.16 -4.19 14.97
C LEU A 300 11.75 -3.51 16.22
N GLY A 301 11.29 -3.88 17.42
CA GLY A 301 11.82 -3.37 18.68
C GLY A 301 11.33 -1.96 19.08
N VAL A 302 10.34 -1.41 18.39
CA VAL A 302 9.67 -0.17 18.80
C VAL A 302 8.74 -0.50 19.95
N LYS A 303 9.02 0.09 21.13
CA LYS A 303 8.31 -0.22 22.38
C LYS A 303 6.99 0.53 22.55
N GLN A 304 6.88 1.66 21.88
CA GLN A 304 5.71 2.54 21.93
C GLN A 304 4.52 1.92 21.20
N ARG A 305 3.33 2.21 21.71
CA ARG A 305 2.09 1.89 21.00
C ARG A 305 1.90 2.89 19.86
N ILE A 306 1.66 2.39 18.65
CA ILE A 306 1.30 3.25 17.52
C ILE A 306 -0.20 3.41 17.51
N VAL A 307 -0.66 4.66 17.52
CA VAL A 307 -2.06 5.00 17.28
C VAL A 307 -2.18 5.46 15.84
N TYR A 308 -3.03 4.76 15.09
CA TYR A 308 -3.39 5.13 13.72
C TYR A 308 -4.85 5.60 13.71
N PRO A 309 -5.10 6.91 13.67
CA PRO A 309 -6.46 7.42 13.74
C PRO A 309 -7.31 7.18 12.50
N ASP A 310 -8.63 7.13 12.69
CA ASP A 310 -9.59 6.71 11.65
C ASP A 310 -9.73 7.69 10.49
N ASP A 311 -9.53 8.99 10.71
CA ASP A 311 -9.51 10.04 9.68
C ASP A 311 -8.37 9.85 8.67
N LEU A 312 -7.26 9.24 9.09
CA LEU A 312 -6.14 8.91 8.22
C LEU A 312 -6.35 7.59 7.45
N LYS A 313 -7.31 6.76 7.88
CA LYS A 313 -7.70 5.51 7.22
C LYS A 313 -8.73 5.82 6.14
N ARG A 314 -8.27 5.99 4.90
CA ARG A 314 -9.19 6.12 3.75
C ARG A 314 -9.92 4.79 3.50
N ARG A 315 -11.08 4.58 4.11
CA ARG A 315 -11.90 3.38 3.95
C ARG A 315 -12.81 3.55 2.74
N THR A 316 -12.65 2.70 1.72
CA THR A 316 -13.51 2.68 0.52
C THR A 316 -14.18 1.32 0.32
N ALA A 317 -13.93 0.35 1.21
CA ALA A 317 -14.44 -1.01 1.13
C ALA A 317 -15.97 -1.08 1.05
N SER A 318 -16.66 -0.28 1.86
CA SER A 318 -18.14 -0.22 1.86
C SER A 318 -18.73 0.31 0.56
N GLU A 319 -17.95 1.05 -0.22
CA GLU A 319 -18.37 1.64 -1.48
C GLU A 319 -18.08 0.74 -2.68
N VAL A 320 -17.13 -0.20 -2.58
CA VAL A 320 -16.74 -1.09 -3.68
C VAL A 320 -17.94 -1.82 -4.29
N PRO A 321 -18.86 -2.45 -3.54
CA PRO A 321 -20.01 -3.12 -4.15
C PRO A 321 -20.86 -2.17 -5.00
N ILE A 322 -21.11 -0.96 -4.52
CA ILE A 322 -21.96 0.03 -5.21
C ILE A 322 -21.27 0.54 -6.48
N TRP A 323 -20.01 0.98 -6.37
CA TRP A 323 -19.29 1.54 -7.51
C TRP A 323 -19.12 0.53 -8.64
N PHE A 324 -18.75 -0.72 -8.31
CA PHE A 324 -18.44 -1.74 -9.31
C PHE A 324 -19.67 -2.50 -9.82
N SER A 325 -20.79 -2.54 -9.08
CA SER A 325 -22.03 -3.16 -9.60
C SER A 325 -22.89 -2.19 -10.42
N GLN A 326 -22.88 -0.90 -10.09
CA GLN A 326 -23.82 0.07 -10.69
C GLN A 326 -23.22 0.89 -11.84
N ASN A 327 -21.89 1.02 -11.92
CA ASN A 327 -21.26 1.95 -12.87
C ASN A 327 -20.46 1.27 -13.98
N ILE A 328 -20.21 -0.04 -13.91
CA ILE A 328 -19.42 -0.76 -14.92
C ILE A 328 -20.14 -2.01 -15.41
N THR A 329 -19.72 -2.52 -16.56
CA THR A 329 -20.35 -3.67 -17.22
C THR A 329 -19.82 -5.00 -16.67
N CYS A 330 -20.55 -6.09 -16.87
CA CYS A 330 -20.09 -7.41 -16.44
C CYS A 330 -18.77 -7.81 -17.12
N ASN A 331 -18.59 -7.42 -18.39
CA ASN A 331 -17.32 -7.63 -19.11
C ASN A 331 -16.15 -6.89 -18.45
N GLN A 332 -16.38 -5.66 -17.97
CA GLN A 332 -15.37 -4.91 -17.23
C GLN A 332 -15.06 -5.55 -15.88
N LEU A 333 -16.08 -6.03 -15.15
CA LEU A 333 -15.90 -6.77 -13.90
C LEU A 333 -15.06 -8.04 -14.09
N GLU A 334 -15.39 -8.83 -15.13
CA GLU A 334 -14.68 -10.06 -15.45
C GLU A 334 -13.21 -9.78 -15.81
N ALA A 335 -12.96 -8.77 -16.65
CA ALA A 335 -11.61 -8.37 -17.01
C ALA A 335 -10.80 -7.87 -15.80
N LEU A 336 -11.42 -7.13 -14.87
CA LEU A 336 -10.75 -6.73 -13.62
C LEU A 336 -10.49 -7.91 -12.68
N ASN A 337 -11.40 -8.89 -12.62
CA ASN A 337 -11.17 -10.11 -11.87
C ASN A 337 -9.99 -10.91 -12.44
N GLU A 338 -9.88 -11.02 -13.77
CA GLU A 338 -8.74 -11.65 -14.44
C GLU A 338 -7.44 -10.88 -14.15
N LEU A 339 -7.45 -9.55 -14.33
CA LEU A 339 -6.31 -8.66 -14.10
C LEU A 339 -5.68 -8.85 -12.70
N TYR A 340 -6.53 -8.94 -11.68
CA TYR A 340 -6.11 -9.02 -10.28
C TYR A 340 -6.16 -10.45 -9.70
N SER A 341 -6.42 -11.46 -10.51
CA SER A 341 -6.55 -12.87 -10.10
C SER A 341 -5.46 -13.33 -9.13
N LEU A 342 -4.20 -13.13 -9.52
CA LEU A 342 -3.06 -13.54 -8.70
C LEU A 342 -2.89 -12.68 -7.43
N ASP A 343 -3.31 -11.42 -7.42
CA ASP A 343 -3.37 -10.62 -6.18
C ASP A 343 -4.38 -11.23 -5.19
N PHE A 344 -5.54 -11.69 -5.66
CA PHE A 344 -6.54 -12.33 -4.81
C PHE A 344 -5.98 -13.61 -4.17
N ASP A 345 -5.34 -14.44 -4.97
CA ASP A 345 -4.76 -15.70 -4.50
C ASP A 345 -3.63 -15.47 -3.50
N LEU A 346 -2.64 -14.63 -3.84
CA LEU A 346 -1.46 -14.40 -2.99
C LEU A 346 -1.81 -13.74 -1.66
N PHE A 347 -2.69 -12.73 -1.68
CA PHE A 347 -2.98 -11.92 -0.50
C PHE A 347 -4.25 -12.32 0.25
N GLY A 348 -4.99 -13.31 -0.25
CA GLY A 348 -6.16 -13.85 0.44
C GLY A 348 -7.40 -12.99 0.39
N TYR A 349 -7.63 -12.37 -0.75
CA TYR A 349 -8.88 -11.67 -1.05
C TYR A 349 -9.80 -12.54 -1.88
N ALA A 350 -11.10 -12.27 -1.80
CA ALA A 350 -12.07 -12.87 -2.71
C ALA A 350 -12.18 -12.01 -3.99
N PRO A 351 -12.31 -12.61 -5.18
CA PRO A 351 -12.69 -11.85 -6.37
C PRO A 351 -14.09 -11.29 -6.21
N PHE A 352 -14.45 -10.33 -7.07
CA PHE A 352 -15.80 -9.77 -7.08
C PHE A 352 -16.79 -10.82 -7.60
N ASP A 353 -17.88 -11.09 -6.87
CA ASP A 353 -18.89 -12.05 -7.30
C ASP A 353 -19.85 -11.44 -8.33
N ILE A 354 -19.54 -11.69 -9.60
CA ILE A 354 -20.30 -11.21 -10.76
C ILE A 354 -21.71 -11.82 -10.79
N LYS A 355 -21.91 -13.02 -10.24
CA LYS A 355 -23.23 -13.69 -10.25
C LYS A 355 -24.20 -13.08 -9.24
N SER A 356 -23.68 -12.43 -8.20
CA SER A 356 -24.50 -11.77 -7.17
C SER A 356 -24.98 -10.36 -7.52
N VAL A 357 -24.57 -9.81 -8.67
CA VAL A 357 -24.87 -8.43 -9.06
C VAL A 357 -25.66 -8.35 -10.35
N ASN A 358 -26.55 -7.38 -10.42
CA ASN A 358 -27.32 -7.09 -11.63
C ASN A 358 -26.53 -6.10 -12.52
N CYS A 359 -25.47 -6.58 -13.16
CA CYS A 359 -24.67 -5.80 -14.12
C CYS A 359 -25.15 -6.04 -15.56
N ILE A 360 -24.82 -5.10 -16.46
CA ILE A 360 -25.18 -5.18 -17.88
C ILE A 360 -24.02 -5.80 -18.66
N TRP A 361 -24.30 -6.79 -19.51
CA TRP A 361 -23.35 -7.33 -20.48
C TRP A 361 -23.33 -6.47 -21.74
N GLU A 362 -22.13 -6.17 -22.24
CA GLU A 362 -21.99 -5.43 -23.50
C GLU A 362 -22.17 -6.35 -24.71
N ASP A 363 -22.72 -5.80 -25.80
CA ASP A 363 -22.78 -6.48 -27.08
C ASP A 363 -21.34 -6.78 -27.59
N PRO A 364 -20.99 -8.05 -27.88
CA PRO A 364 -19.69 -8.42 -28.44
C PRO A 364 -19.29 -7.62 -29.69
N ALA A 365 -20.26 -7.21 -30.53
CA ALA A 365 -19.98 -6.36 -31.68
C ALA A 365 -19.53 -4.95 -31.27
N ALA A 366 -20.14 -4.38 -30.22
CA ALA A 366 -19.74 -3.10 -29.66
C ALA A 366 -18.35 -3.14 -29.04
N ILE A 367 -18.00 -4.23 -28.33
CA ILE A 367 -16.66 -4.45 -27.79
C ILE A 367 -15.61 -4.48 -28.91
N ARG A 368 -15.86 -5.27 -29.97
CA ARG A 368 -14.94 -5.35 -31.13
C ARG A 368 -14.75 -4.00 -31.81
N LYS A 369 -15.85 -3.26 -32.02
CA LYS A 369 -15.80 -1.92 -32.64
C LYS A 369 -14.99 -0.94 -31.79
N ARG A 370 -15.16 -0.96 -30.45
CA ARG A 370 -14.38 -0.13 -29.52
C ARG A 370 -12.90 -0.47 -29.60
N ALA A 371 -12.55 -1.76 -29.51
CA ALA A 371 -11.16 -2.22 -29.58
C ALA A 371 -10.46 -1.79 -30.89
N ALA A 372 -11.18 -1.83 -32.02
CA ALA A 372 -10.66 -1.39 -33.32
C ALA A 372 -10.49 0.14 -33.45
N SER A 373 -11.23 0.92 -32.65
CA SER A 373 -11.21 2.39 -32.72
C SER A 373 -10.09 3.05 -31.91
N ILE A 374 -9.44 2.31 -31.01
CA ILE A 374 -8.36 2.84 -30.17
C ILE A 374 -7.04 2.74 -30.95
N PRO A 375 -6.37 3.87 -31.29
CA PRO A 375 -5.15 3.84 -32.08
C PRO A 375 -4.07 2.94 -31.44
N ILE A 376 -3.28 2.23 -32.24
CA ILE A 376 -2.08 1.55 -31.76
C ILE A 376 -0.96 2.61 -31.72
N GLN A 377 -0.36 2.85 -30.56
CA GLN A 377 0.85 3.66 -30.51
C GLN A 377 2.00 2.75 -30.92
N ASN A 378 2.63 3.02 -32.06
CA ASN A 378 3.93 2.43 -32.35
C ASN A 378 4.93 3.05 -31.36
N PRO A 379 5.70 2.25 -30.61
CA PRO A 379 6.74 2.80 -29.74
C PRO A 379 7.77 3.49 -30.63
N ALA A 380 7.74 4.82 -30.65
CA ALA A 380 8.79 5.62 -31.28
C ALA A 380 10.08 5.38 -30.47
N GLY A 381 10.96 4.51 -30.99
CA GLY A 381 12.30 4.30 -30.43
C GLY A 381 12.63 2.92 -29.85
N ALA A 382 11.82 1.87 -30.09
CA ALA A 382 12.31 0.52 -29.85
C ALA A 382 13.43 0.20 -30.88
N PRO A 383 14.65 -0.20 -30.47
CA PRO A 383 15.62 -0.73 -31.42
C PRO A 383 14.98 -1.92 -32.13
N ALA A 384 15.03 -1.91 -33.47
CA ALA A 384 14.55 -3.04 -34.26
C ALA A 384 15.20 -4.32 -33.73
N ALA A 385 14.39 -5.32 -33.38
CA ALA A 385 14.89 -6.65 -33.11
C ALA A 385 15.82 -7.05 -34.28
N PRO A 386 17.04 -7.55 -34.01
CA PRO A 386 17.91 -7.99 -35.09
C PRO A 386 17.14 -9.03 -35.89
N ALA A 387 17.01 -8.78 -37.20
CA ALA A 387 16.42 -9.72 -38.13
C ALA A 387 17.05 -11.09 -37.88
N ALA A 388 16.21 -12.11 -37.71
CA ALA A 388 16.64 -13.49 -37.54
C ALA A 388 17.69 -13.82 -38.61
N GLY A 389 18.95 -13.90 -38.18
CA GLY A 389 20.06 -14.27 -39.04
C GLY A 389 19.79 -15.65 -39.61
N ALA A 390 19.98 -15.77 -40.92
CA ALA A 390 19.90 -17.02 -41.65
C ALA A 390 20.68 -18.12 -40.93
N ALA A 391 20.06 -19.30 -40.84
CA ALA A 391 20.69 -20.51 -40.32
C ALA A 391 22.03 -20.76 -41.02
N PRO A 392 23.10 -21.13 -40.30
CA PRO A 392 24.32 -21.60 -40.94
C PRO A 392 24.04 -22.92 -41.67
N ASN A 393 24.45 -23.01 -42.93
CA ASN A 393 24.39 -24.23 -43.72
C ASN A 393 25.15 -25.37 -43.01
N PRO A 394 24.66 -26.62 -43.09
CA PRO A 394 25.40 -27.76 -42.58
C PRO A 394 26.70 -27.97 -43.37
N PRO A 395 27.76 -28.49 -42.73
CA PRO A 395 29.02 -28.74 -43.41
C PRO A 395 28.83 -29.83 -44.47
N ALA A 396 29.25 -29.52 -45.70
CA ALA A 396 29.40 -30.50 -46.76
C ALA A 396 30.62 -31.40 -46.46
N ALA A 397 30.48 -32.66 -46.87
CA ALA A 397 31.38 -33.79 -46.63
C ALA A 397 32.84 -33.58 -47.07
#